data_AF-A0A3C0FZH3-F1
#
_entry.id   AF-A0A3C0FZH3-F1
#
_cell.length_a   1.000
_cell.length_b   1.000
_cell.length_c   1.000
_cell.angle_alpha   90.00
_cell.angle_beta   90.00
_cell.angle_gamma   90.00
#
_symmetry.space_group_name_H-M   'P 1'
#
loop_
_entity.id
_entity.type
_entity.pdbx_description
1 polymer ?
#
loop_
_entity_poly.entity_id
_entity_poly.type
_entity_poly.pdbx_seq_one_letter_code
_entity_poly.pdbx_strand_id
1 'polypeptide(L)'
;MMGVSNAQAQNPECMTNLSIFSEHAKVKNYEAAYEPWKMVYETCPQLNNAIYVYGERILKDKVDKATGADKEKFANDLMGLYDNKLKHFSSKTSAGETMVDKALVMYDNK
;
A
#
# COMPACT_ATOMS: atom_id res chain seq x y z
N MET A 1 29.38 9.03 3.86
CA MET A 1 28.30 8.75 2.90
C MET A 1 28.24 7.26 2.69
N MET A 2 27.30 6.55 3.34
CA MET A 2 27.09 5.12 3.08
C MET A 2 25.95 5.02 2.07
N GLY A 3 26.31 4.61 0.85
CA GLY A 3 25.37 4.37 -0.23
C GLY A 3 24.40 3.27 0.17
N VAL A 4 23.12 3.60 0.21
CA VAL A 4 22.04 2.62 0.33
C VAL A 4 22.05 1.82 -0.97
N SER A 5 22.48 0.56 -0.90
CA SER A 5 22.47 -0.35 -2.04
C SER A 5 21.03 -0.52 -2.53
N ASN A 6 20.72 0.11 -3.67
CA ASN A 6 19.39 0.23 -4.26
C ASN A 6 18.93 -1.06 -4.95
N ALA A 7 19.20 -2.24 -4.37
CA ALA A 7 18.89 -3.54 -4.97
C ALA A 7 17.41 -3.68 -5.34
N GLN A 8 16.51 -3.00 -4.63
CA GLN A 8 15.07 -2.95 -4.94
C GLN A 8 14.76 -2.16 -6.22
N ALA A 9 15.52 -1.10 -6.52
CA ALA A 9 15.40 -0.35 -7.77
C ALA A 9 16.03 -1.09 -8.97
N GLN A 10 16.86 -2.09 -8.71
CA GLN A 10 17.44 -2.96 -9.72
C GLN A 10 16.57 -4.18 -10.06
N ASN A 11 15.44 -4.40 -9.36
CA ASN A 11 14.47 -5.44 -9.73
C ASN A 11 13.57 -4.92 -10.87
N PRO A 12 13.72 -5.40 -12.13
CA PRO A 12 12.96 -4.92 -13.27
C PRO A 12 11.45 -5.19 -13.15
N GLU A 13 11.07 -6.26 -12.44
CA GLU A 13 9.66 -6.60 -12.20
C GLU A 13 8.99 -5.56 -11.29
N CYS A 14 9.72 -5.05 -10.29
CA CYS A 14 9.18 -4.02 -9.40
C CYS A 14 8.92 -2.71 -10.13
N MET A 15 9.82 -2.30 -11.03
CA MET A 15 9.62 -1.09 -11.84
C MET A 15 8.46 -1.25 -12.84
N THR A 16 8.36 -2.43 -13.46
CA THR A 16 7.27 -2.77 -14.38
C THR A 16 5.92 -2.74 -13.66
N ASN A 17 5.78 -3.48 -12.56
CA ASN A 17 4.53 -3.53 -11.81
C ASN A 17 4.19 -2.22 -11.13
N LEU A 18 5.20 -1.42 -10.71
CA LEU A 18 4.98 -0.05 -10.21
C LEU A 18 4.25 0.81 -11.24
N SER A 19 4.70 0.73 -12.49
CA SER A 19 4.06 1.45 -13.60
C SER A 19 2.64 0.93 -13.85
N ILE A 20 2.47 -0.40 -13.94
CA ILE A 20 1.17 -1.04 -14.20
C ILE A 20 0.13 -0.67 -13.13
N PHE A 21 0.43 -0.91 -11.85
CA PHE A 21 -0.57 -0.66 -10.80
C PHE A 21 -0.88 0.82 -10.69
N SER A 22 0.10 1.70 -10.91
CA SER A 22 -0.11 3.15 -10.85
C SER A 22 -1.07 3.63 -11.94
N GLU A 23 -0.92 3.14 -13.18
CA GLU A 23 -1.83 3.48 -14.28
C GLU A 23 -3.26 3.00 -14.00
N HIS A 24 -3.43 1.75 -13.56
CA HIS A 24 -4.75 1.24 -13.18
C HIS A 24 -5.36 2.00 -11.98
N ALA A 25 -4.59 2.29 -10.94
CA ALA A 25 -5.06 3.00 -9.76
C ALA A 25 -5.43 4.46 -10.05
N LYS A 26 -4.75 5.13 -10.99
CA LYS A 26 -5.10 6.51 -11.44
C LYS A 26 -6.50 6.57 -12.04
N VAL A 27 -6.89 5.55 -12.80
CA VAL A 27 -8.23 5.44 -13.39
C VAL A 27 -9.22 4.68 -12.51
N LYS A 28 -8.88 4.47 -11.22
CA LYS A 28 -9.69 3.76 -10.21
C LYS A 28 -10.02 2.31 -10.55
N ASN A 29 -9.26 1.68 -11.45
CA ASN A 29 -9.35 0.24 -11.69
C ASN A 29 -8.54 -0.52 -10.63
N TYR A 30 -9.05 -0.51 -9.39
CA TYR A 30 -8.37 -1.10 -8.24
C TYR A 30 -8.32 -2.63 -8.26
N GLU A 31 -9.28 -3.25 -8.97
CA GLU A 31 -9.27 -4.69 -9.20
C GLU A 31 -8.03 -5.11 -10.00
N ALA A 32 -7.78 -4.46 -11.14
CA ALA A 32 -6.58 -4.72 -11.96
C ALA A 32 -5.28 -4.23 -11.28
N ALA A 33 -5.37 -3.21 -10.43
CA ALA A 33 -4.20 -2.69 -9.71
C ALA A 33 -3.73 -3.59 -8.57
N TYR A 34 -4.61 -4.43 -7.98
CA TYR A 34 -4.33 -5.12 -6.71
C TYR A 34 -3.12 -6.06 -6.77
N GLU A 35 -3.09 -7.01 -7.71
CA GLU A 35 -2.00 -7.98 -7.82
C GLU A 35 -0.64 -7.34 -8.14
N PRO A 36 -0.51 -6.46 -9.16
CA PRO A 36 0.78 -5.80 -9.41
C PRO A 36 1.20 -4.89 -8.26
N TRP A 37 0.26 -4.24 -7.58
CA TRP A 37 0.55 -3.46 -6.37
C TRP A 37 1.11 -4.35 -5.25
N LYS A 38 0.44 -5.46 -4.94
CA LYS A 38 0.81 -6.35 -3.85
C LYS A 38 2.21 -6.92 -4.04
N MET A 39 2.56 -7.32 -5.27
CA MET A 39 3.91 -7.77 -5.61
C MET A 39 4.96 -6.71 -5.23
N VAL A 40 4.76 -5.46 -5.66
CA VAL A 40 5.71 -4.38 -5.39
C VAL A 40 5.75 -4.04 -3.90
N TYR A 41 4.60 -4.05 -3.22
CA TYR A 41 4.50 -3.80 -1.78
C TYR A 41 5.29 -4.83 -0.95
N GLU A 42 5.20 -6.11 -1.30
CA GLU A 42 5.88 -7.20 -0.58
C GLU A 42 7.37 -7.31 -0.94
N THR A 43 7.72 -7.07 -2.22
CA THR A 43 9.08 -7.32 -2.74
C THR A 43 9.97 -6.07 -2.66
N CYS A 44 9.39 -4.90 -2.90
CA CYS A 44 10.11 -3.65 -3.09
C CYS A 44 9.52 -2.47 -2.27
N PRO A 45 9.28 -2.63 -0.95
CA PRO A 45 8.58 -1.63 -0.13
C PRO A 45 9.20 -0.24 -0.09
N GLN A 46 10.52 -0.08 -0.32
CA GLN A 46 11.17 1.24 -0.27
C GLN A 46 11.28 1.91 -1.65
N LEU A 47 10.81 1.24 -2.72
CA LEU A 47 11.04 1.69 -4.09
C LEU A 47 10.38 3.03 -4.38
N ASN A 48 9.13 3.20 -3.98
CA ASN A 48 8.38 4.43 -4.23
C ASN A 48 7.22 4.61 -3.23
N ASN A 49 7.03 5.82 -2.72
CA ASN A 49 5.90 6.14 -1.83
C ASN A 49 4.53 5.90 -2.47
N ALA A 50 4.44 5.89 -3.81
CA ALA A 50 3.23 5.54 -4.55
C ALA A 50 2.67 4.16 -4.17
N ILE A 51 3.52 3.23 -3.73
CA ILE A 51 3.11 1.91 -3.21
C ILE A 51 2.09 2.10 -2.08
N TYR A 52 2.36 2.99 -1.13
CA TYR A 52 1.49 3.20 0.02
C TYR A 52 0.29 4.08 -0.31
N VAL A 53 0.49 5.13 -1.12
CA VAL A 53 -0.59 6.06 -1.50
C VAL A 53 -1.67 5.37 -2.33
N TYR A 54 -1.28 4.56 -3.32
CA TYR A 54 -2.25 3.81 -4.11
C TYR A 54 -2.71 2.55 -3.40
N GLY A 55 -1.84 1.88 -2.64
CA GLY A 55 -2.21 0.72 -1.83
C GLY A 55 -3.32 1.00 -0.84
N GLU A 56 -3.30 2.16 -0.19
CA GLU A 56 -4.39 2.59 0.70
C GLU A 56 -5.73 2.64 -0.05
N ARG A 57 -5.76 3.25 -1.25
CA ARG A 57 -6.97 3.37 -2.06
C ARG A 57 -7.47 2.00 -2.54
N ILE A 58 -6.53 1.15 -2.97
CA ILE A 58 -6.80 -0.21 -3.43
C ILE A 58 -7.40 -1.05 -2.28
N LEU A 59 -6.80 -1.01 -1.09
CA LEU A 59 -7.29 -1.77 0.06
C LEU A 59 -8.62 -1.24 0.59
N LYS A 60 -8.84 0.09 0.60
CA LYS A 60 -10.15 0.67 0.94
C LYS A 60 -11.24 0.15 0.01
N ASP A 61 -11.01 0.14 -1.32
CA ASP A 61 -11.96 -0.43 -2.28
C ASP A 61 -12.20 -1.94 -2.06
N LYS A 62 -11.17 -2.71 -1.69
CA LYS A 62 -11.32 -4.13 -1.35
C LYS A 62 -12.14 -4.33 -0.07
N VAL A 63 -11.92 -3.53 0.97
CA VAL A 63 -12.70 -3.55 2.22
C VAL A 63 -14.17 -3.23 1.94
N ASP A 64 -14.45 -2.23 1.12
CA ASP A 64 -15.82 -1.81 0.79
C ASP A 64 -16.60 -2.88 0.02
N LYS A 65 -15.92 -3.66 -0.83
CA LYS A 65 -16.52 -4.72 -1.67
C LYS A 65 -16.56 -6.09 -0.99
N ALA A 66 -15.72 -6.34 0.01
CA ALA A 66 -15.62 -7.62 0.67
C ALA A 66 -16.66 -7.79 1.78
N THR A 67 -16.89 -9.05 2.18
CA THR A 67 -17.76 -9.41 3.31
C THR A 67 -17.11 -10.49 4.15
N GLY A 68 -17.56 -10.66 5.39
CA GLY A 68 -17.06 -11.69 6.30
C GLY A 68 -15.54 -11.65 6.48
N ALA A 69 -14.91 -12.82 6.41
CA ALA A 69 -13.47 -12.99 6.65
C ALA A 69 -12.57 -12.19 5.68
N ASP A 70 -13.00 -12.01 4.42
CA ASP A 70 -12.22 -11.24 3.45
C ASP A 70 -12.19 -9.76 3.80
N LYS A 71 -13.31 -9.21 4.31
CA LYS A 71 -13.37 -7.82 4.76
C LYS A 71 -12.41 -7.59 5.93
N GLU A 72 -12.44 -8.48 6.92
CA GLU A 72 -11.52 -8.42 8.07
C GLU A 72 -10.06 -8.52 7.61
N LYS A 73 -9.75 -9.44 6.69
CA LYS A 73 -8.41 -9.58 6.13
C LYS A 73 -7.93 -8.29 5.46
N PHE A 74 -8.73 -7.67 4.59
CA PHE A 74 -8.32 -6.44 3.91
C PHE A 74 -8.22 -5.24 4.88
N ALA A 75 -9.05 -5.18 5.92
CA ALA A 75 -8.93 -4.16 6.96
C ALA A 75 -7.62 -4.31 7.75
N ASN A 76 -7.23 -5.55 8.08
CA ASN A 76 -5.95 -5.85 8.69
C ASN A 76 -4.76 -5.53 7.78
N ASP A 77 -4.85 -5.87 6.49
CA ASP A 77 -3.85 -5.50 5.49
C ASP A 77 -3.69 -3.97 5.40
N LEU A 78 -4.79 -3.21 5.51
CA LEU A 78 -4.78 -1.75 5.48
C LEU A 78 -4.12 -1.15 6.73
N MET A 79 -4.36 -1.73 7.92
CA MET A 79 -3.63 -1.36 9.14
C MET A 79 -2.12 -1.61 9.00
N GLY A 80 -1.74 -2.75 8.44
CA GLY A 80 -0.33 -3.09 8.19
C GLY A 80 0.32 -2.17 7.14
N LEU A 81 -0.44 -1.72 6.15
CA LEU A 81 0.01 -0.75 5.15
C LEU A 81 0.44 0.57 5.80
N TYR A 82 -0.37 1.08 6.74
CA TYR A 82 -0.06 2.30 7.48
C TYR A 82 1.23 2.17 8.30
N ASP A 83 1.43 1.04 8.97
CA ASP A 83 2.65 0.77 9.73
C ASP A 83 3.88 0.68 8.83
N ASN A 84 3.75 0.01 7.68
CA ASN A 84 4.85 -0.08 6.72
C ASN A 84 5.15 1.26 6.05
N LYS A 85 4.15 2.11 5.81
CA LYS A 85 4.35 3.47 5.30
C LYS A 85 5.18 4.31 6.27
N LEU A 86 4.85 4.26 7.57
CA LEU A 86 5.65 4.90 8.62
C LEU A 86 7.08 4.34 8.68
N LYS A 87 7.24 3.02 8.55
CA LYS A 87 8.54 2.36 8.58
C LYS A 87 9.45 2.77 7.42
N HIS A 88 8.92 2.81 6.20
CA HIS A 88 9.72 2.98 4.98
C HIS A 88 9.77 4.43 4.46
N PHE A 89 8.78 5.25 4.80
CA PHE A 89 8.64 6.63 4.34
C PHE A 89 8.26 7.59 5.49
N SER A 90 8.86 7.43 6.67
CA SER A 90 8.62 8.25 7.86
C SER A 90 8.71 9.76 7.58
N SER A 91 9.68 10.20 6.77
CA SER A 91 9.86 11.62 6.42
C SER A 91 8.73 12.22 5.59
N LYS A 92 7.86 11.37 5.00
CA LYS A 92 6.70 11.76 4.19
C LYS A 92 5.37 11.34 4.82
N THR A 93 5.40 10.90 6.08
CA THR A 93 4.23 10.28 6.74
C THR A 93 4.05 10.87 8.12
N SER A 94 2.89 11.49 8.35
CA SER A 94 2.51 12.00 9.67
C SER A 94 2.09 10.84 10.57
N ALA A 95 2.78 10.64 11.68
CA ALA A 95 2.39 9.65 12.69
C ALA A 95 1.00 9.96 13.26
N GLY A 96 0.67 11.25 13.45
CA GLY A 96 -0.64 11.69 13.93
C GLY A 96 -1.77 11.31 12.98
N GLU A 97 -1.64 11.65 11.70
CA GLU A 97 -2.63 11.29 10.68
C GLU A 97 -2.75 9.77 10.54
N THR A 98 -1.62 9.06 10.58
CA THR A 98 -1.62 7.60 10.50
C THR A 98 -2.38 6.95 11.67
N MET A 99 -2.25 7.49 12.88
CA MET A 99 -3.01 7.00 14.03
C MET A 99 -4.51 7.25 13.87
N VAL A 100 -4.90 8.42 13.33
CA VAL A 100 -6.31 8.73 13.02
C VAL A 100 -6.84 7.77 11.96
N ASP A 101 -6.11 7.56 10.88
CA ASP A 101 -6.51 6.63 9.82
C ASP A 101 -6.70 5.20 10.34
N LYS A 102 -5.76 4.70 11.18
CA LYS A 102 -5.90 3.38 11.82
C LYS A 102 -7.12 3.31 12.74
N ALA A 103 -7.39 4.36 13.52
CA ALA A 103 -8.56 4.41 14.40
C ALA A 103 -9.88 4.39 13.61
N LEU A 104 -9.94 5.08 12.46
CA LEU A 104 -11.08 5.05 11.56
C LEU A 104 -11.30 3.65 10.99
N VAL A 105 -10.24 2.98 10.52
CA VAL A 105 -10.34 1.59 10.04
C VAL A 105 -10.89 0.67 11.13
N MET A 106 -10.41 0.79 12.36
CA MET A 106 -10.91 0.00 13.49
C MET A 106 -12.35 0.32 13.86
N TYR A 107 -12.82 1.56 13.66
CA TYR A 107 -14.19 1.97 13.95
C TYR A 107 -15.18 1.47 12.88
N ASP A 108 -14.81 1.59 11.60
CA ASP A 108 -15.65 1.24 10.46
C ASP A 108 -15.80 -0.29 10.22
N ASN A 109 -14.93 -1.09 10.85
CA ASN A 109 -14.88 -2.55 10.69
C ASN A 109 -15.16 -3.33 11.99
N LYS A 110 -15.94 -2.74 12.91
CA LYS A 110 -16.46 -3.42 14.11
C LYS A 110 -17.69 -4.29 13.83
#